data_AF-A0A453SHS0-F1
#
_entry.id   AF-A0A453SHS0-F1
#
_cell.length_a   1.000
_cell.length_b   1.000
_cell.length_c   1.000
_cell.angle_alpha   90.00
_cell.angle_beta   90.00
_cell.angle_gamma   90.00
#
_symmetry.space_group_name_H-M   'P 1'
#
loop_
_entity.id
_entity.type
_entity.pdbx_description
1 polymer ?
#
loop_
_entity_poly.entity_id
_entity_poly.type
_entity_poly.pdbx_seq_one_letter_code
_entity_poly.pdbx_strand_id
1 'polypeptide(L)'
;MGFYDFIDEKICPLAGDIMHENFGLDTANLRELSKDIDIMVNIAATTNFSERYDVAFDANVLGAKHVCAFARKCMKLKMLLHVSTAYVAGEQEGLIPEKPFLIGETLKEGTHLDIESELNLIRETRRELKANCSSEKAERRTMKELGLKRARQFGWPNTYVFTKAMGEMLLGHLRGELPVVILRPSIITSILKEPLPGWMEGIRTIDAVVIGYAKQTLPFFLVDLSLIMDVIPGDMVVNAMMVAMAAHSEERAQTIYHVTSSLRNPAPYAILADTGHRYFYDNPPRTGRNGEPARLNKMRFFSTVARLSLYMAVRYRLPLEMLRLVNIALCGVFSRRYDDLSRKYRFIVQLIELYTPYSLFKGWYVRVKME
;
A
#
# COMPACT_ATOMS: atom_id res chain seq x y z
N MET A 1 20.89 11.62 -32.45
CA MET A 1 20.51 10.75 -31.32
C MET A 1 19.01 10.66 -31.28
N GLY A 2 18.47 9.45 -31.49
CA GLY A 2 17.08 9.15 -31.23
C GLY A 2 16.83 8.90 -29.74
N PHE A 3 15.56 8.73 -29.35
CA PHE A 3 15.18 8.39 -27.97
C PHE A 3 15.86 7.11 -27.47
N TYR A 4 15.99 6.09 -28.33
CA TYR A 4 16.64 4.83 -27.98
C TYR A 4 18.13 4.99 -27.68
N ASP A 5 18.87 5.74 -28.51
CA ASP A 5 20.30 6.02 -28.25
C ASP A 5 20.50 6.74 -26.91
N PHE A 6 19.60 7.68 -26.58
CA PHE A 6 19.64 8.40 -25.30
C PHE A 6 19.38 7.45 -24.12
N ILE A 7 18.42 6.53 -24.24
CA ILE A 7 18.13 5.55 -23.20
C ILE A 7 19.30 4.59 -23.02
N ASP A 8 19.88 4.09 -24.11
CA ASP A 8 21.01 3.16 -24.08
C ASP A 8 22.28 3.80 -23.46
N GLU A 9 22.46 5.12 -23.61
CA GLU A 9 23.56 5.86 -22.98
C GLU A 9 23.35 6.10 -21.47
N LYS A 10 22.09 6.15 -21.00
CA LYS A 10 21.76 6.57 -19.61
C LYS A 10 21.30 5.43 -18.71
N ILE A 11 20.79 4.33 -19.27
CA ILE A 11 20.15 3.25 -18.50
C ILE A 11 20.90 1.94 -18.67
N CYS A 12 21.40 1.39 -17.56
CA CYS A 12 22.00 0.06 -17.50
C CYS A 12 21.10 -0.88 -16.66
N PRO A 13 20.27 -1.73 -17.29
CA PRO A 13 19.40 -2.65 -16.56
C PRO A 13 20.20 -3.83 -15.99
N LEU A 14 19.91 -4.20 -14.75
CA LEU A 14 20.48 -5.37 -14.07
C LEU A 14 19.35 -6.31 -13.64
N ALA A 15 19.41 -7.56 -14.08
CA ALA A 15 18.46 -8.58 -13.68
C ALA A 15 18.77 -9.06 -12.26
N GLY A 16 18.02 -8.55 -11.28
CA GLY A 16 18.16 -8.91 -9.88
C GLY A 16 16.82 -8.82 -9.13
N ASP A 17 16.82 -9.28 -7.89
CA ASP A 17 15.65 -9.29 -7.01
C ASP A 17 16.05 -8.90 -5.59
N ILE A 18 15.39 -7.85 -5.07
CA ILE A 18 15.65 -7.26 -3.76
C ILE A 18 15.43 -8.23 -2.60
N MET A 19 14.65 -9.29 -2.81
CA MET A 19 14.39 -10.34 -1.82
C MET A 19 15.64 -11.17 -1.49
N HIS A 20 16.68 -11.11 -2.33
CA HIS A 20 17.92 -11.84 -2.14
C HIS A 20 19.07 -10.93 -1.69
N GLU A 21 19.98 -11.49 -0.88
CA GLU A 21 21.24 -10.83 -0.58
C GLU A 21 21.97 -10.47 -1.88
N ASN A 22 22.62 -9.31 -1.91
CA ASN A 22 23.31 -8.82 -3.11
C ASN A 22 22.38 -8.79 -4.35
N PHE A 23 21.07 -8.70 -4.14
CA PHE A 23 20.05 -8.67 -5.19
C PHE A 23 20.06 -9.88 -6.14
N GLY A 24 20.69 -11.00 -5.74
CA GLY A 24 20.93 -12.14 -6.63
C GLY A 24 21.96 -11.88 -7.74
N LEU A 25 22.68 -10.76 -7.68
CA LEU A 25 23.73 -10.40 -8.65
C LEU A 25 25.08 -11.01 -8.26
N ASP A 26 25.93 -11.22 -9.27
CA ASP A 26 27.31 -11.67 -9.05
C ASP A 26 28.14 -10.64 -8.25
N THR A 27 28.99 -11.16 -7.37
CA THR A 27 29.78 -10.33 -6.44
C THR A 27 30.83 -9.46 -7.14
N ALA A 28 31.35 -9.86 -8.30
CA ALA A 28 32.30 -9.05 -9.07
C ALA A 28 31.59 -7.83 -9.67
N ASN A 29 30.40 -8.04 -10.26
CA ASN A 29 29.59 -6.95 -10.83
C ASN A 29 29.21 -5.91 -9.76
N LEU A 30 28.77 -6.37 -8.59
CA LEU A 30 28.43 -5.46 -7.48
C LEU A 30 29.63 -4.70 -6.93
N ARG A 31 30.80 -5.35 -6.89
CA ARG A 31 32.03 -4.68 -6.47
C ARG A 31 32.36 -3.53 -7.41
N GLU A 32 32.20 -3.73 -8.72
CA GLU A 32 32.42 -2.65 -9.68
C GLU A 32 31.40 -1.54 -9.52
N LEU A 33 30.10 -1.88 -9.46
CA LEU A 33 29.02 -0.91 -9.25
C LEU A 33 29.22 -0.07 -7.98
N SER A 34 29.67 -0.70 -6.89
CA SER A 34 29.88 -0.01 -5.61
C SER A 34 30.92 1.12 -5.66
N LYS A 35 31.80 1.14 -6.68
CA LYS A 35 32.81 2.18 -6.85
C LYS A 35 32.26 3.49 -7.41
N ASP A 36 31.12 3.44 -8.12
CA ASP A 36 30.64 4.56 -8.95
C ASP A 36 29.22 5.02 -8.65
N ILE A 37 28.56 4.46 -7.63
CA ILE A 37 27.23 4.92 -7.21
C ILE A 37 27.35 6.13 -6.28
N ASP A 38 26.84 7.28 -6.73
CA ASP A 38 26.71 8.51 -5.92
C ASP A 38 25.39 8.56 -5.13
N ILE A 39 24.28 8.09 -5.71
CA ILE A 39 22.95 8.14 -5.09
C ILE A 39 22.25 6.80 -5.29
N MET A 40 21.61 6.31 -4.23
CA MET A 40 20.80 5.10 -4.28
C MET A 40 19.34 5.44 -3.96
N VAL A 41 18.42 5.01 -4.82
CA VAL A 41 16.98 5.24 -4.65
C VAL A 41 16.27 3.89 -4.54
N ASN A 42 15.71 3.60 -3.37
CA ASN A 42 14.98 2.37 -3.10
C ASN A 42 13.47 2.62 -3.07
N ILE A 43 12.80 2.24 -4.17
CA ILE A 43 11.33 2.30 -4.34
C ILE A 43 10.73 0.88 -4.37
N ALA A 44 11.57 -0.17 -4.44
CA ALA A 44 11.11 -1.53 -4.60
C ALA A 44 10.36 -2.01 -3.34
N ALA A 45 9.13 -2.47 -3.55
CA ALA A 45 8.27 -2.99 -2.51
C ALA A 45 7.11 -3.79 -3.13
N THR A 46 6.56 -4.74 -2.36
CA THR A 46 5.17 -5.16 -2.59
C THR A 46 4.24 -4.22 -1.85
N THR A 47 3.26 -3.67 -2.57
CA THR A 47 2.28 -2.71 -2.03
C THR A 47 0.90 -3.34 -1.82
N ASN A 48 0.81 -4.67 -1.91
CA ASN A 48 -0.44 -5.41 -1.79
C ASN A 48 -0.79 -5.61 -0.31
N PHE A 49 -1.90 -5.01 0.15
CA PHE A 49 -2.33 -5.06 1.55
C PHE A 49 -2.66 -6.46 2.05
N SER A 50 -2.91 -7.40 1.13
CA SER A 50 -3.20 -8.81 1.42
C SER A 50 -2.18 -9.73 0.75
N GLU A 51 -0.91 -9.32 0.68
CA GLU A 51 0.17 -10.19 0.25
C GLU A 51 0.48 -11.27 1.30
N ARG A 52 1.07 -12.38 0.86
CA ARG A 52 1.63 -13.37 1.77
C ARG A 52 2.71 -12.72 2.65
N TYR A 53 2.72 -13.09 3.92
CA TYR A 53 3.63 -12.46 4.87
C TYR A 53 5.11 -12.69 4.55
N ASP A 54 5.49 -13.89 4.11
CA ASP A 54 6.87 -14.17 3.69
C ASP A 54 7.32 -13.28 2.53
N VAL A 55 6.48 -13.17 1.49
CA VAL A 55 6.80 -12.34 0.32
C VAL A 55 6.90 -10.86 0.72
N ALA A 56 5.96 -10.36 1.52
CA ALA A 56 5.99 -8.98 1.98
C ALA A 56 7.17 -8.68 2.91
N PHE A 57 7.52 -9.62 3.78
CA PHE A 57 8.66 -9.49 4.67
C PHE A 57 9.98 -9.50 3.90
N ASP A 58 10.17 -10.46 3.01
CA ASP A 58 11.39 -10.57 2.19
C ASP A 58 11.57 -9.32 1.31
N ALA A 59 10.51 -8.84 0.66
CA ALA A 59 10.60 -7.68 -0.23
C ALA A 59 10.76 -6.34 0.51
N ASN A 60 9.93 -6.09 1.53
CA ASN A 60 9.85 -4.76 2.16
C ASN A 60 10.81 -4.62 3.35
N VAL A 61 11.06 -5.69 4.10
CA VAL A 61 11.87 -5.69 5.33
C VAL A 61 13.30 -6.11 5.01
N LEU A 62 13.50 -7.34 4.52
CA LEU A 62 14.83 -7.81 4.16
C LEU A 62 15.38 -7.07 2.94
N GLY A 63 14.53 -6.70 1.99
CA GLY A 63 14.95 -5.87 0.87
C GLY A 63 15.53 -4.51 1.30
N ALA A 64 14.92 -3.83 2.27
CA ALA A 64 15.49 -2.61 2.86
C ALA A 64 16.85 -2.88 3.52
N LYS A 65 16.99 -4.01 4.23
CA LYS A 65 18.26 -4.46 4.82
C LYS A 65 19.32 -4.73 3.74
N HIS A 66 18.99 -5.43 2.66
CA HIS A 66 19.93 -5.74 1.57
C HIS A 66 20.42 -4.47 0.87
N VAL A 67 19.50 -3.54 0.58
CA VAL A 67 19.83 -2.22 0.02
C VAL A 67 20.77 -1.47 0.96
N CYS A 68 20.45 -1.38 2.25
CA CYS A 68 21.30 -0.70 3.22
C CYS A 68 22.69 -1.35 3.32
N ALA A 69 22.75 -2.69 3.31
CA ALA A 69 24.01 -3.42 3.37
C ALA A 69 24.88 -3.19 2.14
N PHE A 70 24.30 -3.08 0.94
CA PHE A 70 25.02 -2.74 -0.27
C PHE A 70 25.42 -1.26 -0.32
N ALA A 71 24.52 -0.36 0.08
CA ALA A 71 24.79 1.07 0.19
C ALA A 71 26.03 1.37 1.04
N ARG A 72 26.20 0.66 2.16
CA ARG A 72 27.38 0.80 3.03
C ARG A 72 28.70 0.31 2.42
N LYS A 73 28.66 -0.46 1.33
CA LYS A 73 29.86 -0.87 0.57
C LYS A 73 30.24 0.19 -0.48
N CYS A 74 29.36 1.15 -0.77
CA CYS A 74 29.55 2.15 -1.80
C CYS A 74 30.31 3.36 -1.24
N MET A 75 31.60 3.50 -1.56
CA MET A 75 32.48 4.49 -0.93
C MET A 75 32.19 5.94 -1.34
N LYS A 76 31.63 6.14 -2.54
CA LYS A 76 31.23 7.47 -3.05
C LYS A 76 29.77 7.81 -2.75
N LEU A 77 29.04 6.91 -2.09
CA LEU A 77 27.60 7.08 -1.90
C LEU A 77 27.33 8.28 -1.00
N LYS A 78 26.69 9.27 -1.59
CA LYS A 78 26.27 10.51 -0.95
C LYS A 78 25.01 10.32 -0.12
N MET A 79 24.06 9.53 -0.60
CA MET A 79 22.82 9.29 0.12
C MET A 79 22.05 8.07 -0.37
N LEU A 80 21.26 7.49 0.54
CA LEU A 80 20.23 6.51 0.24
C LEU A 80 18.84 7.13 0.47
N LEU A 81 18.07 7.27 -0.60
CA LEU A 81 16.65 7.65 -0.54
C LEU A 81 15.81 6.37 -0.48
N HIS A 82 14.98 6.22 0.54
CA HIS A 82 14.04 5.12 0.68
C HIS A 82 12.60 5.63 0.63
N VAL A 83 11.79 5.06 -0.28
CA VAL A 83 10.35 5.37 -0.35
C VAL A 83 9.60 4.42 0.57
N SER A 84 9.00 4.98 1.62
CA SER A 84 8.09 4.31 2.53
C SER A 84 6.63 4.69 2.24
N THR A 85 5.81 4.91 3.26
CA THR A 85 4.43 5.39 3.14
C THR A 85 4.05 6.18 4.39
N ALA A 86 3.24 7.23 4.24
CA ALA A 86 2.71 7.99 5.38
C ALA A 86 1.87 7.11 6.32
N TYR A 87 1.28 6.04 5.78
CA TYR A 87 0.42 5.14 6.53
C TYR A 87 1.15 4.24 7.52
N VAL A 88 2.49 4.25 7.59
CA VAL A 88 3.24 3.59 8.68
C VAL A 88 2.80 4.06 10.08
N ALA A 89 2.16 5.24 10.17
CA ALA A 89 1.50 5.74 11.37
C ALA A 89 0.20 4.99 11.75
N GLY A 90 -0.24 4.02 10.95
CA GLY A 90 -1.43 3.20 11.19
C GLY A 90 -2.72 4.03 11.24
N GLU A 91 -3.43 3.96 12.36
CA GLU A 91 -4.74 4.61 12.57
C GLU A 91 -4.65 5.79 13.56
N GLN A 92 -3.45 6.37 13.75
CA GLN A 92 -3.27 7.54 14.61
C GLN A 92 -4.16 8.71 14.16
N GLU A 93 -4.78 9.39 15.12
CA GLU A 93 -5.62 10.57 14.89
C GLU A 93 -4.86 11.86 15.20
N GLY A 94 -5.29 12.97 14.60
CA GLY A 94 -4.70 14.29 14.84
C GLY A 94 -3.39 14.51 14.08
N LEU A 95 -2.50 15.36 14.62
CA LEU A 95 -1.25 15.73 13.95
C LEU A 95 -0.19 14.62 14.05
N ILE A 96 0.30 14.14 12.91
CA ILE A 96 1.29 13.08 12.80
C ILE A 96 2.63 13.67 12.34
N PRO A 97 3.66 13.69 13.21
CA PRO A 97 4.96 14.30 12.90
C PRO A 97 5.87 13.36 12.10
N GLU A 98 6.85 13.94 11.41
CA GLU A 98 7.96 13.24 10.75
C GLU A 98 8.95 12.68 11.80
N LYS A 99 8.57 11.59 12.46
CA LYS A 99 9.40 10.90 13.45
C LYS A 99 9.93 9.56 12.95
N PRO A 100 11.20 9.22 13.22
CA PRO A 100 11.74 7.90 12.94
C PRO A 100 11.13 6.87 13.87
N PHE A 101 11.02 5.64 13.40
CA PHE A 101 10.74 4.50 14.27
C PHE A 101 12.03 4.01 14.94
N LEU A 102 11.95 3.69 16.22
CA LEU A 102 13.00 2.96 16.92
C LEU A 102 12.83 1.44 16.73
N ILE A 103 13.93 0.70 16.83
CA ILE A 103 13.87 -0.76 16.81
C ILE A 103 13.01 -1.25 17.99
N GLY A 104 12.08 -2.16 17.73
CA GLY A 104 11.15 -2.64 18.76
C GLY A 104 9.87 -1.83 18.93
N GLU A 105 9.77 -0.65 18.33
CA GLU A 105 8.61 0.23 18.49
C GLU A 105 7.36 -0.35 17.82
N THR A 106 6.18 -0.08 18.40
CA THR A 106 4.89 -0.55 17.92
C THR A 106 3.85 0.56 18.04
N LEU A 107 2.76 0.45 17.28
CA LEU A 107 1.63 1.38 17.42
C LEU A 107 0.67 0.97 18.55
N LYS A 108 0.82 -0.25 19.08
CA LYS A 108 0.00 -0.75 20.18
C LYS A 108 0.77 -0.70 21.49
N GLU A 109 0.29 0.13 22.40
CA GLU A 109 0.87 0.28 23.74
C GLU A 109 1.07 -1.08 24.45
N GLY A 110 2.20 -1.20 25.15
CA GLY A 110 2.56 -2.41 25.88
C GLY A 110 3.07 -3.57 25.01
N THR A 111 3.31 -3.36 23.71
CA THR A 111 3.90 -4.38 22.83
C THR A 111 5.28 -3.98 22.33
N HIS A 112 6.14 -4.98 22.10
CA HIS A 112 7.50 -4.82 21.55
C HIS A 112 7.66 -5.73 20.35
N LEU A 113 8.16 -5.20 19.23
CA LEU A 113 8.33 -5.92 17.98
C LEU A 113 9.78 -6.39 17.79
N ASP A 114 10.02 -7.69 17.93
CA ASP A 114 11.28 -8.29 17.52
C ASP A 114 11.19 -8.80 16.07
N ILE A 115 11.90 -8.11 15.16
CA ILE A 115 11.93 -8.41 13.73
C ILE A 115 12.60 -9.77 13.46
N GLU A 116 13.56 -10.20 14.28
CA GLU A 116 14.19 -11.53 14.12
C GLU A 116 13.22 -12.64 14.52
N SER A 117 12.46 -12.45 15.60
CA SER A 117 11.35 -13.34 15.97
C SER A 117 10.30 -13.46 14.87
N GLU A 118 9.94 -12.36 14.18
CA GLU A 118 9.03 -12.43 13.03
C GLU A 118 9.59 -13.27 11.88
N LEU A 119 10.89 -13.13 11.57
CA LEU A 119 11.55 -13.92 10.54
C LEU A 119 11.56 -15.41 10.90
N ASN A 120 11.83 -15.75 12.17
CA ASN A 120 11.79 -17.13 12.65
C ASN A 120 10.38 -17.72 12.56
N LEU A 121 9.36 -16.96 12.97
CA LEU A 121 7.95 -17.36 12.84
C LEU A 121 7.55 -17.65 11.39
N ILE A 122 7.99 -16.81 10.44
CA ILE A 122 7.76 -17.02 9.01
C ILE A 122 8.42 -18.33 8.55
N ARG A 123 9.69 -18.57 8.94
CA ARG A 123 10.45 -19.76 8.57
C ARG A 123 9.82 -21.03 9.12
N GLU A 124 9.40 -21.02 10.39
CA GLU A 124 8.72 -22.14 11.05
C GLU A 124 7.38 -22.45 10.37
N THR A 125 6.55 -21.43 10.14
CA THR A 125 5.26 -21.61 9.46
C THR A 125 5.44 -22.21 8.06
N ARG A 126 6.46 -21.77 7.30
CA ARG A 126 6.78 -22.34 5.98
C ARG A 126 7.24 -23.79 6.08
N ARG A 127 8.03 -24.15 7.10
CA ARG A 127 8.48 -25.53 7.33
C ARG A 127 7.30 -26.44 7.64
N GLU A 128 6.39 -26.01 8.52
CA GLU A 128 5.19 -26.77 8.89
C GLU A 128 4.26 -26.98 7.69
N LEU A 129 4.02 -25.94 6.89
CA LEU A 129 3.20 -26.03 5.68
C LEU A 129 3.75 -27.06 4.68
N LYS A 130 5.08 -27.06 4.48
CA LYS A 130 5.78 -28.03 3.63
C LYS A 130 5.71 -29.45 4.20
N ALA A 131 5.94 -29.62 5.50
CA ALA A 131 5.87 -30.92 6.18
C ALA A 131 4.48 -31.55 6.08
N ASN A 132 3.43 -30.73 6.09
CA ASN A 132 2.04 -31.17 5.95
C ASN A 132 1.58 -31.35 4.49
N CYS A 133 2.50 -31.29 3.50
CA CYS A 133 2.18 -31.37 2.07
C CYS A 133 1.02 -30.44 1.66
N SER A 134 1.02 -29.22 2.22
CA SER A 134 -0.05 -28.25 2.00
C SER A 134 -0.14 -27.85 0.52
N SER A 135 -1.36 -27.75 -0.01
CA SER A 135 -1.54 -27.17 -1.36
C SER A 135 -1.05 -25.72 -1.41
N GLU A 136 -0.55 -25.26 -2.55
CA GLU A 136 -0.12 -23.86 -2.77
C GLU A 136 -1.20 -22.84 -2.35
N LYS A 137 -2.47 -23.17 -2.60
CA LYS A 137 -3.62 -22.34 -2.19
C LYS A 137 -3.75 -22.23 -0.66
N ALA A 138 -3.52 -23.33 0.05
CA ALA A 138 -3.53 -23.35 1.51
C ALA A 138 -2.34 -22.55 2.05
N GLU A 139 -1.14 -22.73 1.51
CA GLU A 139 0.05 -21.95 1.90
C GLU A 139 -0.18 -20.44 1.72
N ARG A 140 -0.65 -20.04 0.53
CA ARG A 140 -0.96 -18.64 0.22
C ARG A 140 -1.98 -18.06 1.19
N ARG A 141 -3.00 -18.84 1.58
CA ARG A 141 -4.02 -18.41 2.54
C ARG A 141 -3.43 -18.25 3.94
N THR A 142 -2.73 -19.26 4.45
CA THR A 142 -2.12 -19.25 5.78
C THR A 142 -1.15 -18.09 5.94
N MET A 143 -0.29 -17.84 4.95
CA MET A 143 0.68 -16.75 5.00
C MET A 143 0.03 -15.36 4.96
N LYS A 144 -1.10 -15.20 4.26
CA LYS A 144 -1.87 -13.94 4.28
C LYS A 144 -2.53 -13.72 5.65
N GLU A 145 -3.14 -14.76 6.19
CA GLU A 145 -3.81 -14.71 7.51
C GLU A 145 -2.78 -14.43 8.62
N LEU A 146 -1.60 -15.04 8.56
CA LEU A 146 -0.49 -14.78 9.48
C LEU A 146 -0.06 -13.31 9.43
N GLY A 147 0.23 -12.77 8.25
CA GLY A 147 0.69 -11.38 8.11
C GLY A 147 -0.34 -10.37 8.62
N LEU A 148 -1.62 -10.60 8.37
CA LEU A 148 -2.69 -9.74 8.86
C LEU A 148 -2.82 -9.83 10.40
N LYS A 149 -2.71 -11.04 10.96
CA LYS A 149 -2.74 -11.28 12.40
C LYS A 149 -1.58 -10.56 13.10
N ARG A 150 -0.36 -10.67 12.56
CA ARG A 150 0.84 -10.00 13.12
C ARG A 150 0.74 -8.48 13.03
N ALA A 151 0.34 -7.94 11.88
CA ALA A 151 0.13 -6.50 11.73
C ALA A 151 -0.83 -5.95 12.81
N ARG A 152 -2.01 -6.56 12.95
CA ARG A 152 -3.02 -6.15 13.95
C ARG A 152 -2.54 -6.34 15.39
N GLN A 153 -1.73 -7.36 15.65
CA GLN A 153 -1.17 -7.59 16.98
C GLN A 153 -0.31 -6.41 17.45
N PHE A 154 0.44 -5.77 16.55
CA PHE A 154 1.31 -4.65 16.87
C PHE A 154 0.73 -3.27 16.52
N GLY A 155 -0.54 -3.22 16.12
CA GLY A 155 -1.29 -1.97 15.91
C GLY A 155 -1.29 -1.44 14.47
N TRP A 156 -0.79 -2.19 13.49
CA TRP A 156 -0.90 -1.83 12.07
C TRP A 156 -2.11 -2.48 11.40
N PRO A 157 -2.77 -1.78 10.46
CA PRO A 157 -4.03 -2.23 9.88
C PRO A 157 -3.88 -3.44 8.93
N ASN A 158 -2.71 -3.58 8.29
CA ASN A 158 -2.42 -4.65 7.35
C ASN A 158 -0.92 -4.91 7.16
N THR A 159 -0.61 -5.99 6.44
CA THR A 159 0.74 -6.50 6.23
C THR A 159 1.65 -5.55 5.46
N TYR A 160 1.11 -4.80 4.50
CA TYR A 160 1.91 -3.84 3.72
C TYR A 160 2.48 -2.75 4.64
N VAL A 161 1.61 -2.06 5.37
CA VAL A 161 2.03 -0.98 6.27
C VAL A 161 2.98 -1.49 7.35
N PHE A 162 2.66 -2.66 7.92
CA PHE A 162 3.48 -3.30 8.94
C PHE A 162 4.90 -3.61 8.45
N THR A 163 5.03 -4.18 7.25
CA THR A 163 6.34 -4.50 6.67
C THR A 163 7.11 -3.26 6.22
N LYS A 164 6.44 -2.19 5.79
CA LYS A 164 7.09 -0.90 5.53
C LYS A 164 7.63 -0.27 6.83
N ALA A 165 6.89 -0.33 7.93
CA ALA A 165 7.36 0.15 9.23
C ALA A 165 8.59 -0.64 9.71
N MET A 166 8.58 -1.97 9.61
CA MET A 166 9.76 -2.81 9.91
C MET A 166 10.96 -2.50 9.01
N GLY A 167 10.73 -2.23 7.72
CA GLY A 167 11.77 -1.80 6.79
C GLY A 167 12.41 -0.48 7.21
N GLU A 168 11.60 0.51 7.65
CA GLU A 168 12.11 1.77 8.20
C GLU A 168 12.94 1.57 9.47
N MET A 169 12.48 0.71 10.40
CA MET A 169 13.20 0.41 11.64
C MET A 169 14.58 -0.20 11.36
N LEU A 170 14.64 -1.20 10.48
CA LEU A 170 15.91 -1.81 10.09
C LEU A 170 16.82 -0.81 9.39
N LEU A 171 16.28 0.01 8.48
CA LEU A 171 17.07 1.00 7.77
C LEU A 171 17.64 2.05 8.74
N GLY A 172 16.82 2.57 9.65
CA GLY A 172 17.24 3.52 10.68
C GLY A 172 18.29 2.94 11.62
N HIS A 173 18.17 1.67 11.99
CA HIS A 173 19.12 0.98 12.86
C HIS A 173 20.45 0.64 12.15
N LEU A 174 20.39 0.16 10.90
CA LEU A 174 21.55 -0.38 10.19
C LEU A 174 22.35 0.67 9.41
N ARG A 175 21.80 1.87 9.17
CA ARG A 175 22.46 2.90 8.35
C ARG A 175 23.85 3.30 8.88
N GLY A 176 24.06 3.27 10.20
CA GLY A 176 25.27 3.83 10.80
C GLY A 176 25.41 5.32 10.44
N GLU A 177 26.52 5.69 9.81
CA GLU A 177 26.76 7.06 9.32
C GLU A 177 26.19 7.33 7.91
N LEU A 178 25.59 6.32 7.26
CA LEU A 178 25.00 6.49 5.93
C LEU A 178 23.89 7.56 5.97
N PRO A 179 23.96 8.58 5.10
CA PRO A 179 22.89 9.57 4.96
C PRO A 179 21.65 8.90 4.36
N VAL A 180 20.52 9.02 5.05
CA VAL A 180 19.28 8.35 4.64
C VAL A 180 18.13 9.35 4.62
N VAL A 181 17.45 9.45 3.49
CA VAL A 181 16.17 10.16 3.41
C VAL A 181 15.06 9.14 3.29
N ILE A 182 14.07 9.20 4.18
CA ILE A 182 12.85 8.39 4.08
C ILE A 182 11.70 9.27 3.62
N LEU A 183 11.19 9.01 2.41
CA LEU A 183 10.00 9.68 1.89
C LEU A 183 8.77 8.83 2.18
N ARG A 184 7.76 9.43 2.81
CA ARG A 184 6.50 8.81 3.19
C ARG A 184 5.36 9.44 2.38
N PRO A 185 5.10 8.97 1.15
CA PRO A 185 3.94 9.40 0.38
C PRO A 185 2.61 8.87 0.95
N SER A 186 1.54 9.62 0.76
CA SER A 186 0.16 9.17 0.99
C SER A 186 -0.36 8.36 -0.21
N ILE A 187 -1.67 8.40 -0.51
CA ILE A 187 -2.23 7.67 -1.65
C ILE A 187 -1.75 8.33 -2.94
N ILE A 188 -0.84 7.65 -3.63
CA ILE A 188 -0.34 8.12 -4.93
C ILE A 188 -1.44 7.90 -5.98
N THR A 189 -1.83 8.98 -6.67
CA THR A 189 -2.81 8.95 -7.77
C THR A 189 -2.11 9.13 -9.12
N SER A 190 -2.91 9.21 -10.19
CA SER A 190 -2.42 9.49 -11.54
C SER A 190 -1.52 10.73 -11.62
N ILE A 191 -0.68 10.77 -12.63
CA ILE A 191 0.20 11.90 -12.95
C ILE A 191 -0.63 13.15 -13.24
N LEU A 192 -0.26 14.28 -12.63
CA LEU A 192 -0.94 15.56 -12.88
C LEU A 192 -0.51 16.19 -14.20
N LYS A 193 0.80 16.21 -14.49
CA LYS A 193 1.39 16.97 -15.60
C LYS A 193 2.38 16.18 -16.46
N GLU A 194 3.40 15.55 -15.88
CA GLU A 194 4.54 14.99 -16.65
C GLU A 194 4.83 13.53 -16.28
N PRO A 195 5.16 12.63 -17.23
CA PRO A 195 5.32 12.88 -18.67
C PRO A 195 3.99 12.83 -19.46
N LEU A 196 2.94 12.26 -18.88
CA LEU A 196 1.63 12.11 -19.51
C LEU A 196 0.52 12.35 -18.47
N PRO A 197 -0.22 13.48 -18.53
CA PRO A 197 -1.33 13.75 -17.61
C PRO A 197 -2.35 12.62 -17.58
N GLY A 198 -2.79 12.24 -16.39
CA GLY A 198 -3.75 11.16 -16.16
C GLY A 198 -3.16 9.75 -16.28
N TRP A 199 -1.87 9.60 -16.60
CA TRP A 199 -1.24 8.28 -16.63
C TRP A 199 -1.21 7.65 -15.24
N MET A 200 -1.47 6.34 -15.19
CA MET A 200 -1.45 5.54 -13.98
C MET A 200 -1.10 4.09 -14.33
N GLU A 201 -0.30 3.45 -13.49
CA GLU A 201 0.06 2.04 -13.65
C GLU A 201 -0.92 1.16 -12.87
N GLY A 202 -1.88 0.59 -13.61
CA GLY A 202 -2.92 -0.27 -13.05
C GLY A 202 -3.98 0.47 -12.24
N ILE A 203 -4.85 -0.28 -11.56
CA ILE A 203 -5.98 0.25 -10.77
C ILE A 203 -5.72 -0.08 -9.31
N ARG A 204 -5.53 0.93 -8.45
CA ARG A 204 -5.21 0.71 -7.02
C ARG A 204 -6.08 1.57 -6.12
N THR A 205 -6.43 1.03 -4.95
CA THR A 205 -7.07 1.77 -3.84
C THR A 205 -8.24 2.66 -4.28
N ILE A 206 -8.04 3.97 -4.42
CA ILE A 206 -9.09 4.93 -4.74
C ILE A 206 -9.57 4.81 -6.19
N ASP A 207 -8.69 4.40 -7.11
CA ASP A 207 -9.01 4.21 -8.52
C ASP A 207 -10.08 3.12 -8.69
N ALA A 208 -10.01 2.07 -7.88
CA ALA A 208 -11.00 0.99 -7.88
C ALA A 208 -12.38 1.48 -7.43
N VAL A 209 -12.43 2.46 -6.52
CA VAL A 209 -13.67 3.12 -6.07
C VAL A 209 -14.24 3.96 -7.20
N VAL A 210 -13.41 4.78 -7.85
CA VAL A 210 -13.80 5.64 -8.98
C VAL A 210 -14.33 4.79 -10.14
N ILE A 211 -13.61 3.74 -10.53
CA ILE A 211 -14.01 2.83 -11.61
C ILE A 211 -15.24 2.01 -11.23
N GLY A 212 -15.33 1.54 -9.99
CA GLY A 212 -16.50 0.83 -9.48
C GLY A 212 -17.76 1.69 -9.51
N TYR A 213 -17.61 2.99 -9.22
CA TYR A 213 -18.67 3.97 -9.34
C TYR A 213 -19.03 4.22 -10.82
N ALA A 214 -18.05 4.49 -11.68
CA ALA A 214 -18.25 4.70 -13.12
C ALA A 214 -18.99 3.53 -13.79
N LYS A 215 -18.62 2.29 -13.43
CA LYS A 215 -19.26 1.06 -13.93
C LYS A 215 -20.58 0.74 -13.25
N GLN A 216 -21.00 1.51 -12.24
CA GLN A 216 -22.20 1.27 -11.43
C GLN A 216 -22.20 -0.10 -10.74
N THR A 217 -21.01 -0.63 -10.44
CA THR A 217 -20.82 -1.90 -9.72
C THR A 217 -20.60 -1.69 -8.22
N LEU A 218 -20.35 -0.46 -7.79
CA LEU A 218 -20.17 -0.08 -6.38
C LEU A 218 -21.35 0.81 -5.91
N PRO A 219 -22.42 0.21 -5.36
CA PRO A 219 -23.62 0.96 -4.98
C PRO A 219 -23.47 1.75 -3.66
N PHE A 220 -22.48 1.40 -2.83
CA PHE A 220 -22.21 2.09 -1.57
C PHE A 220 -20.73 2.07 -1.21
N PHE A 221 -20.34 2.99 -0.31
CA PHE A 221 -18.98 3.09 0.21
C PHE A 221 -18.96 3.52 1.68
N LEU A 222 -18.05 2.95 2.47
CA LEU A 222 -17.78 3.37 3.85
C LEU A 222 -16.84 4.57 3.79
N VAL A 223 -17.31 5.74 4.20
CA VAL A 223 -16.50 6.96 4.30
C VAL A 223 -17.29 8.02 5.05
N ASP A 224 -16.60 8.82 5.85
CA ASP A 224 -17.13 10.10 6.29
C ASP A 224 -16.68 11.17 5.30
N LEU A 225 -17.64 11.79 4.60
CA LEU A 225 -17.38 12.75 3.52
C LEU A 225 -16.66 14.02 4.01
N SER A 226 -16.67 14.29 5.33
CA SER A 226 -15.95 15.41 5.94
C SER A 226 -14.46 15.11 6.17
N LEU A 227 -14.07 13.82 6.17
CA LEU A 227 -12.67 13.43 6.37
C LEU A 227 -11.84 13.70 5.13
N ILE A 228 -10.55 13.91 5.36
CA ILE A 228 -9.58 14.18 4.32
C ILE A 228 -9.16 12.87 3.65
N MET A 229 -9.28 12.87 2.34
CA MET A 229 -8.66 11.88 1.48
C MET A 229 -7.25 12.36 1.12
N ASP A 230 -6.24 11.88 1.83
CA ASP A 230 -4.86 12.28 1.55
C ASP A 230 -4.34 11.60 0.28
N VAL A 231 -4.38 12.35 -0.82
CA VAL A 231 -3.89 11.94 -2.14
C VAL A 231 -2.76 12.85 -2.60
N ILE A 232 -1.85 12.29 -3.38
CA ILE A 232 -0.76 13.04 -4.01
C ILE A 232 -0.51 12.51 -5.44
N PRO A 233 -0.41 13.37 -6.46
CA PRO A 233 -0.04 12.94 -7.81
C PRO A 233 1.36 12.31 -7.86
N GLY A 234 1.53 11.28 -8.70
CA GLY A 234 2.80 10.55 -8.79
C GLY A 234 4.00 11.42 -9.21
N ASP A 235 3.80 12.39 -10.11
CA ASP A 235 4.83 13.34 -10.55
C ASP A 235 5.25 14.30 -9.43
N MET A 236 4.34 14.65 -8.52
CA MET A 236 4.72 15.41 -7.32
C MET A 236 5.58 14.59 -6.36
N VAL A 237 5.35 13.28 -6.26
CA VAL A 237 6.21 12.39 -5.45
C VAL A 237 7.60 12.29 -6.06
N VAL A 238 7.72 12.12 -7.38
CA VAL A 238 9.00 12.12 -8.09
C VAL A 238 9.73 13.45 -7.91
N ASN A 239 9.03 14.58 -8.04
CA ASN A 239 9.63 15.90 -7.79
C ASN A 239 10.14 16.04 -6.35
N ALA A 240 9.36 15.58 -5.36
CA ALA A 240 9.81 15.56 -3.97
C ALA A 240 11.06 14.69 -3.76
N MET A 241 11.14 13.54 -4.46
CA MET A 241 12.35 12.71 -4.45
C MET A 241 13.55 13.45 -5.02
N MET A 242 13.40 14.12 -6.16
CA MET A 242 14.47 14.89 -6.79
C MET A 242 14.97 16.03 -5.91
N VAL A 243 14.05 16.78 -5.31
CA VAL A 243 14.39 17.88 -4.38
C VAL A 243 15.10 17.33 -3.15
N ALA A 244 14.60 16.25 -2.57
CA ALA A 244 15.25 15.65 -1.40
C ALA A 244 16.66 15.11 -1.74
N MET A 245 16.85 14.57 -2.95
CA MET A 245 18.17 14.16 -3.41
C MET A 245 19.15 15.35 -3.51
N ALA A 246 18.71 16.45 -4.10
CA ALA A 246 19.52 17.65 -4.24
C ALA A 246 19.82 18.33 -2.88
N ALA A 247 18.86 18.32 -1.95
CA ALA A 247 19.00 18.98 -0.65
C ALA A 247 19.91 18.21 0.32
N HIS A 248 19.91 16.87 0.27
CA HIS A 248 20.59 16.03 1.27
C HIS A 248 21.84 15.31 0.76
N SER A 249 22.28 15.54 -0.48
CA SER A 249 23.46 14.85 -1.02
C SER A 249 24.76 15.15 -0.28
N GLU A 250 24.81 16.19 0.56
CA GLU A 250 26.00 16.57 1.33
C GLU A 250 25.77 16.47 2.86
N GLU A 251 24.60 16.01 3.30
CA GLU A 251 24.28 15.85 4.72
C GLU A 251 24.65 14.46 5.25
N ARG A 252 24.84 14.33 6.57
CA ARG A 252 25.07 13.02 7.24
C ARG A 252 23.93 12.55 8.14
N ALA A 253 22.79 13.21 8.05
CA ALA A 253 21.64 12.96 8.91
C ALA A 253 20.67 11.92 8.30
N GLN A 254 19.76 11.44 9.15
CA GLN A 254 18.52 10.84 8.67
C GLN A 254 17.44 11.90 8.64
N THR A 255 16.78 12.02 7.50
CA THR A 255 15.68 12.97 7.30
C THR A 255 14.44 12.21 6.85
N ILE A 256 13.28 12.61 7.35
CA ILE A 256 12.00 11.98 7.03
C ILE A 256 11.08 13.06 6.47
N TYR A 257 10.41 12.75 5.37
CA TYR A 257 9.48 13.65 4.71
C TYR A 257 8.12 13.01 4.48
N HIS A 258 7.06 13.66 4.95
CA HIS A 258 5.70 13.35 4.56
C HIS A 258 5.36 14.01 3.21
N VAL A 259 5.20 13.20 2.17
CA VAL A 259 4.78 13.67 0.84
C VAL A 259 3.26 13.52 0.73
N THR A 260 2.57 14.45 1.37
CA THR A 260 1.13 14.36 1.66
C THR A 260 0.41 15.68 1.37
N SER A 261 -0.90 15.66 1.14
CA SER A 261 -1.70 16.88 0.89
C SER A 261 -2.49 17.36 2.11
N SER A 262 -2.69 16.51 3.13
CA SER A 262 -3.68 16.75 4.20
C SER A 262 -3.55 18.08 4.93
N LEU A 263 -2.33 18.58 5.16
CA LEU A 263 -2.12 19.79 5.94
C LEU A 263 -2.14 21.08 5.10
N ARG A 264 -1.58 21.06 3.88
CA ARG A 264 -1.44 22.27 3.05
C ARG A 264 -2.59 22.48 2.07
N ASN A 265 -3.16 21.39 1.54
CA ASN A 265 -4.25 21.45 0.57
C ASN A 265 -5.22 20.27 0.82
N PRO A 266 -5.95 20.29 1.95
CA PRO A 266 -6.83 19.19 2.34
C PRO A 266 -7.93 18.98 1.30
N ALA A 267 -8.09 17.73 0.86
CA ALA A 267 -9.17 17.31 -0.03
C ALA A 267 -10.16 16.40 0.73
N PRO A 268 -11.30 16.93 1.21
CA PRO A 268 -12.34 16.09 1.78
C PRO A 268 -12.89 15.08 0.77
N TYR A 269 -13.32 13.91 1.24
CA TYR A 269 -13.97 12.91 0.39
C TYR A 269 -15.24 13.44 -0.32
N ALA A 270 -15.91 14.45 0.25
CA ALA A 270 -16.99 15.17 -0.42
C ALA A 270 -16.58 15.72 -1.79
N ILE A 271 -15.37 16.28 -1.90
CA ILE A 271 -14.87 16.82 -3.17
C ILE A 271 -14.78 15.70 -4.21
N LEU A 272 -14.20 14.55 -3.86
CA LEU A 272 -14.12 13.42 -4.78
C LEU A 272 -15.50 12.91 -5.19
N ALA A 273 -16.43 12.78 -4.24
CA ALA A 273 -17.78 12.31 -4.51
C ALA A 273 -18.53 13.23 -5.47
N ASP A 274 -18.49 14.54 -5.23
CA ASP A 274 -19.20 15.53 -6.05
C ASP A 274 -18.56 15.73 -7.41
N THR A 275 -17.23 15.82 -7.48
CA THR A 275 -16.50 15.96 -8.74
C THR A 275 -16.62 14.70 -9.60
N GLY A 276 -16.49 13.51 -8.99
CA GLY A 276 -16.68 12.24 -9.68
C GLY A 276 -18.11 12.07 -10.19
N HIS A 277 -19.13 12.42 -9.39
CA HIS A 277 -20.52 12.38 -9.83
C HIS A 277 -20.76 13.33 -11.02
N ARG A 278 -20.29 14.58 -10.92
CA ARG A 278 -20.43 15.57 -11.99
C ARG A 278 -19.73 15.11 -13.27
N TYR A 279 -18.47 14.68 -13.16
CA TYR A 279 -17.68 14.23 -14.31
C TYR A 279 -18.36 13.08 -15.06
N PHE A 280 -18.81 12.03 -14.36
CA PHE A 280 -19.48 10.90 -15.01
C PHE A 280 -20.94 11.18 -15.41
N TYR A 281 -21.55 12.24 -14.87
CA TYR A 281 -22.86 12.68 -15.34
C TYR A 281 -22.72 13.36 -16.70
N ASP A 282 -21.73 14.25 -16.84
CA ASP A 282 -21.43 14.96 -18.08
C ASP A 282 -20.75 14.03 -19.11
N ASN A 283 -20.02 13.01 -18.64
CA ASN A 283 -19.30 12.04 -19.46
C ASN A 283 -19.70 10.60 -19.08
N PRO A 284 -20.94 10.18 -19.41
CA PRO A 284 -21.46 8.89 -18.98
C PRO A 284 -20.65 7.72 -19.55
N PRO A 285 -20.10 6.83 -18.69
CA PRO A 285 -19.33 5.67 -19.15
C PRO A 285 -20.16 4.78 -20.06
N ARG A 286 -19.59 4.33 -21.17
CA ARG A 286 -20.26 3.43 -22.12
C ARG A 286 -20.09 1.97 -21.72
N THR A 287 -20.79 1.57 -20.66
CA THR A 287 -20.67 0.22 -20.07
C THR A 287 -21.89 -0.68 -20.36
N GLY A 288 -22.89 -0.18 -21.09
CA GLY A 288 -24.02 -0.98 -21.56
C GLY A 288 -23.62 -2.08 -22.54
N ARG A 289 -24.45 -3.12 -22.68
CA ARG A 289 -24.18 -4.28 -23.57
C ARG A 289 -23.89 -3.92 -25.03
N ASN A 290 -24.40 -2.77 -25.49
CA ASN A 290 -24.22 -2.25 -26.85
C ASN A 290 -23.38 -0.96 -26.89
N GLY A 291 -22.62 -0.65 -25.83
CA GLY A 291 -21.90 0.62 -25.72
C GLY A 291 -22.78 1.81 -25.35
N GLU A 292 -24.01 1.56 -24.90
CA GLU A 292 -24.92 2.61 -24.41
C GLU A 292 -24.36 3.30 -23.16
N PRO A 293 -24.62 4.62 -23.00
CA PRO A 293 -24.28 5.35 -21.79
C PRO A 293 -24.89 4.71 -20.54
N ALA A 294 -24.08 4.53 -19.49
CA ALA A 294 -24.54 4.01 -18.21
C ALA A 294 -25.49 5.00 -17.55
N ARG A 295 -26.62 4.51 -17.03
CA ARG A 295 -27.48 5.32 -16.15
C ARG A 295 -26.76 5.53 -14.82
N LEU A 296 -26.30 6.76 -14.60
CA LEU A 296 -25.57 7.12 -13.38
C LEU A 296 -26.52 7.28 -12.19
N ASN A 297 -26.38 6.42 -11.19
CA ASN A 297 -27.02 6.58 -9.89
C ASN A 297 -26.03 7.17 -8.89
N LYS A 298 -26.51 7.90 -7.88
CA LYS A 298 -25.67 8.37 -6.77
C LYS A 298 -25.26 7.19 -5.89
N MET A 299 -23.99 7.14 -5.52
CA MET A 299 -23.47 6.15 -4.57
C MET A 299 -23.95 6.49 -3.16
N ARG A 300 -24.28 5.46 -2.36
CA ARG A 300 -24.65 5.64 -0.96
C ARG A 300 -23.42 5.64 -0.07
N PHE A 301 -23.23 6.69 0.72
CA PHE A 301 -22.12 6.77 1.67
C PHE A 301 -22.58 6.44 3.08
N PHE A 302 -21.72 5.77 3.84
CA PHE A 302 -21.92 5.44 5.25
C PHE A 302 -20.75 5.99 6.06
N SER A 303 -21.00 6.88 7.02
CA SER A 303 -19.94 7.50 7.83
C SER A 303 -19.44 6.63 8.98
N THR A 304 -20.12 5.52 9.30
CA THR A 304 -19.73 4.62 10.40
C THR A 304 -19.90 3.16 10.03
N VAL A 305 -19.02 2.32 10.59
CA VAL A 305 -19.07 0.86 10.43
C VAL A 305 -20.40 0.29 10.93
N ALA A 306 -20.96 0.83 12.02
CA ALA A 306 -22.24 0.38 12.58
C ALA A 306 -23.40 0.56 11.59
N ARG A 307 -23.52 1.75 10.96
CA ARG A 307 -24.59 2.02 9.97
C ARG A 307 -24.44 1.15 8.73
N LEU A 308 -23.21 1.00 8.25
CA LEU A 308 -22.94 0.11 7.11
C LEU A 308 -23.24 -1.35 7.46
N SER A 309 -22.87 -1.81 8.64
CA SER A 309 -23.10 -3.18 9.11
C SER A 309 -24.59 -3.50 9.22
N LEU A 310 -25.40 -2.56 9.73
CA LEU A 310 -26.85 -2.70 9.76
C LEU A 310 -27.43 -2.80 8.34
N TYR A 311 -27.02 -1.90 7.44
CA TYR A 311 -27.42 -1.96 6.04
C TYR A 311 -27.03 -3.29 5.38
N MET A 312 -25.79 -3.75 5.60
CA MET A 312 -25.28 -5.01 5.07
C MET A 312 -26.06 -6.20 5.60
N ALA A 313 -26.43 -6.17 6.89
CA ALA A 313 -27.22 -7.20 7.53
C ALA A 313 -28.62 -7.30 6.90
N VAL A 314 -29.32 -6.18 6.77
CA VAL A 314 -30.69 -6.14 6.22
C VAL A 314 -30.71 -6.44 4.72
N ARG A 315 -29.82 -5.83 3.94
CA ARG A 315 -29.88 -5.87 2.48
C ARG A 315 -29.28 -7.14 1.87
N TYR A 316 -28.29 -7.75 2.53
CA TYR A 316 -27.54 -8.88 1.99
C TYR A 316 -27.53 -10.09 2.91
N ARG A 317 -27.19 -9.94 4.19
CA ARG A 317 -27.04 -11.10 5.10
C ARG A 317 -28.36 -11.82 5.36
N LEU A 318 -29.43 -11.11 5.74
CA LEU A 318 -30.73 -11.72 6.02
C LEU A 318 -31.31 -12.44 4.79
N PRO A 319 -31.35 -11.83 3.58
CA PRO A 319 -31.74 -12.57 2.38
C PRO A 319 -30.87 -13.78 2.07
N LEU A 320 -29.56 -13.71 2.36
CA LEU A 320 -28.63 -14.82 2.14
C LEU A 320 -28.90 -15.99 3.11
N GLU A 321 -29.18 -15.70 4.38
CA GLU A 321 -29.58 -16.74 5.36
C GLU A 321 -30.95 -17.33 5.02
N MET A 322 -31.91 -16.51 4.57
CA MET A 322 -33.19 -17.03 4.07
C MET A 322 -32.99 -17.95 2.87
N LEU A 323 -32.13 -17.57 1.92
CA LEU A 323 -31.78 -18.41 0.78
C LEU A 323 -31.09 -19.71 1.21
N ARG A 324 -30.26 -19.67 2.25
CA ARG A 324 -29.64 -20.86 2.84
C ARG A 324 -30.69 -21.83 3.38
N LEU A 325 -31.66 -21.34 4.15
CA LEU A 325 -32.74 -22.15 4.72
C LEU A 325 -33.61 -22.76 3.61
N VAL A 326 -34.00 -21.97 2.61
CA VAL A 326 -34.74 -22.45 1.44
C VAL A 326 -33.94 -23.47 0.65
N ASN A 327 -32.63 -23.27 0.49
CA ASN A 327 -31.76 -24.23 -0.17
C ASN A 327 -31.71 -25.58 0.56
N ILE A 328 -31.67 -25.57 1.90
CA ILE A 328 -31.72 -26.80 2.72
C ILE A 328 -33.08 -27.48 2.56
N ALA A 329 -34.18 -26.71 2.67
CA ALA A 329 -35.54 -27.23 2.55
C ALA A 329 -35.83 -27.85 1.18
N LEU A 330 -35.21 -27.32 0.12
CA LEU A 330 -35.34 -27.80 -1.25
C LEU A 330 -34.16 -28.70 -1.69
N CYS A 331 -33.54 -29.43 -0.74
CA CYS A 331 -32.51 -30.43 -1.00
C CYS A 331 -31.36 -29.95 -1.91
N GLY A 332 -30.96 -28.69 -1.82
CA GLY A 332 -29.80 -28.15 -2.50
C GLY A 332 -30.06 -27.52 -3.88
N VAL A 333 -31.32 -27.34 -4.31
CA VAL A 333 -31.68 -26.74 -5.61
C VAL A 333 -31.01 -25.38 -5.88
N PHE A 334 -30.77 -24.58 -4.84
CA PHE A 334 -30.17 -23.25 -4.94
C PHE A 334 -28.69 -23.18 -4.53
N SER A 335 -28.01 -24.32 -4.35
CA SER A 335 -26.67 -24.36 -3.74
C SER A 335 -25.67 -23.50 -4.50
N ARG A 336 -25.65 -23.59 -5.84
CA ARG A 336 -24.76 -22.76 -6.69
C ARG A 336 -25.01 -21.26 -6.49
N ARG A 337 -26.28 -20.84 -6.40
CA ARG A 337 -26.65 -19.43 -6.23
C ARG A 337 -26.30 -18.94 -4.83
N TYR A 338 -26.55 -19.76 -3.81
CA TYR A 338 -26.16 -19.47 -2.44
C TYR A 338 -24.64 -19.30 -2.32
N ASP A 339 -23.87 -20.24 -2.87
CA ASP A 339 -22.40 -20.21 -2.79
C ASP A 339 -21.79 -18.99 -3.46
N ASP A 340 -22.31 -18.59 -4.63
CA ASP A 340 -21.87 -17.37 -5.34
C ASP A 340 -22.17 -16.11 -4.52
N LEU A 341 -23.41 -15.94 -4.04
CA LEU A 341 -23.79 -14.78 -3.23
C LEU A 341 -23.04 -14.74 -1.90
N SER A 342 -22.85 -15.89 -1.26
CA SER A 342 -22.11 -16.03 -0.01
C SER A 342 -20.63 -15.67 -0.19
N ARG A 343 -20.02 -16.07 -1.31
CA ARG A 343 -18.65 -15.68 -1.68
C ARG A 343 -18.53 -14.18 -1.92
N LYS A 344 -19.45 -13.59 -2.69
CA LYS A 344 -19.50 -12.14 -2.95
C LYS A 344 -19.68 -11.34 -1.66
N TYR A 345 -20.59 -11.77 -0.78
CA TYR A 345 -20.80 -11.14 0.52
C TYR A 345 -19.53 -11.15 1.37
N ARG A 346 -18.88 -12.32 1.53
CA ARG A 346 -17.62 -12.41 2.28
C ARG A 346 -16.52 -11.52 1.69
N PHE A 347 -16.40 -11.49 0.37
CA PHE A 347 -15.44 -10.65 -0.32
C PHE A 347 -15.67 -9.15 -0.04
N ILE A 348 -16.93 -8.68 -0.10
CA ILE A 348 -17.27 -7.29 0.21
C ILE A 348 -16.95 -6.96 1.68
N VAL A 349 -17.29 -7.85 2.62
CA VAL A 349 -16.96 -7.66 4.05
C VAL A 349 -15.45 -7.54 4.26
N GLN A 350 -14.66 -8.39 3.61
CA GLN A 350 -13.19 -8.32 3.68
C GLN A 350 -12.64 -7.00 3.11
N LEU A 351 -13.17 -6.50 2.00
CA LEU A 351 -12.77 -5.22 1.45
C LEU A 351 -13.12 -4.06 2.39
N ILE A 352 -14.30 -4.07 3.00
CA ILE A 352 -14.70 -3.06 3.98
C ILE A 352 -13.70 -3.06 5.14
N GLU A 353 -13.39 -4.21 5.73
CA GLU A 353 -12.42 -4.30 6.82
C GLU A 353 -11.03 -3.81 6.41
N LEU A 354 -10.58 -4.14 5.20
CA LEU A 354 -9.27 -3.77 4.69
C LEU A 354 -9.10 -2.26 4.47
N TYR A 355 -10.16 -1.59 4.01
CA TYR A 355 -10.13 -0.16 3.68
C TYR A 355 -10.67 0.76 4.78
N THR A 356 -11.35 0.22 5.80
CA THR A 356 -11.87 0.98 6.94
C THR A 356 -10.81 1.91 7.55
N PRO A 357 -9.58 1.44 7.87
CA PRO A 357 -8.52 2.27 8.47
C PRO A 357 -8.16 3.52 7.65
N TYR A 358 -8.36 3.47 6.33
CA TYR A 358 -8.03 4.56 5.41
C TYR A 358 -9.22 5.46 5.11
N SER A 359 -10.41 4.87 4.96
CA SER A 359 -11.64 5.60 4.67
C SER A 359 -12.17 6.41 5.86
N LEU A 360 -11.81 6.00 7.08
CA LEU A 360 -12.18 6.67 8.33
C LEU A 360 -10.95 7.27 9.04
N PHE A 361 -9.84 7.44 8.33
CA PHE A 361 -8.61 7.98 8.88
C PHE A 361 -8.78 9.46 9.28
N LYS A 362 -8.36 9.81 10.50
CA LYS A 362 -8.47 11.18 11.03
C LYS A 362 -7.11 11.84 11.32
N GLY A 363 -6.03 11.24 10.83
CA GLY A 363 -4.69 11.78 10.95
C GLY A 363 -4.38 12.85 9.90
N TRP A 364 -3.49 13.77 10.27
CA TRP A 364 -3.02 14.88 9.45
C TRP A 364 -1.49 14.88 9.50
N TYR A 365 -0.86 14.63 8.36
CA TYR A 365 0.60 14.53 8.30
C TYR A 365 1.24 15.91 8.29
N VAL A 366 2.05 16.18 9.31
CA VAL A 366 2.82 17.43 9.43
C VAL A 366 4.11 17.31 8.63
N ARG A 367 4.45 18.39 7.91
CA ARG A 367 5.76 18.58 7.28
C ARG A 367 6.56 19.58 8.11
N VAL A 368 7.77 19.23 8.53
CA VAL A 368 8.57 20.10 9.40
C VAL A 368 9.47 21.03 8.58
N LYS A 369 9.91 20.69 7.35
CA LYS A 369 10.95 21.47 6.64
C LYS A 369 10.98 21.32 5.11
N MET A 370 10.01 21.90 4.40
CA MET A 370 10.19 22.25 2.97
C MET A 370 9.55 23.62 2.74
N GLU A 371 10.31 24.67 3.05
CA GLU A 371 10.05 26.06 2.65
C GLU A 371 11.19 26.54 1.75
#